data_AF-A0A0F8X4Y6-F1
#
_entry.id   AF-A0A0F8X4Y6-F1
#
_cell.length_a   1.000
_cell.length_b   1.000
_cell.length_c   1.000
_cell.angle_alpha   90.00
_cell.angle_beta   90.00
_cell.angle_gamma   90.00
#
_symmetry.space_group_name_H-M   'P 1'
#
loop_
_entity.id
_entity.type
_entity.pdbx_description
1 polymer ?
#
loop_
_entity_poly.entity_id
_entity_poly.type
_entity_poly.pdbx_seq_one_letter_code
_entity_poly.pdbx_strand_id
1 'polypeptide(L)'
;MKKKLGFDAAIEKLSRRTANKTGRRGFVGKLGGILVGATLLPLLPVDRRGRLKEAHAADASNLDLAREGWIPQDQDPQSCDYWRHCSIDGNVCDCCGGTLTSCPPGTSLSPSSWVASCYNPGDQQTYLIAYRDCCGKQTCGQCA
;
A
#
# COMPACT_ATOMS: atom_id res chain seq x y z
N MET A 1 56.05 -19.71 16.56
CA MET A 1 55.44 -19.32 15.26
C MET A 1 53.98 -18.94 15.51
N LYS A 2 53.63 -17.65 15.51
CA LYS A 2 52.25 -17.18 15.79
C LYS A 2 51.35 -17.46 14.58
N LYS A 3 50.26 -18.20 14.78
CA LYS A 3 49.22 -18.44 13.76
C LYS A 3 48.66 -17.08 13.31
N LYS A 4 48.83 -16.71 12.03
CA LYS A 4 48.11 -15.58 11.43
C LYS A 4 46.62 -15.89 11.54
N LEU A 5 45.86 -15.10 12.31
CA LEU A 5 44.41 -15.21 12.37
C LEU A 5 43.84 -14.97 10.96
N GLY A 6 42.89 -15.78 10.51
CA GLY A 6 42.36 -15.72 9.14
C GLY A 6 41.79 -14.34 8.75
N PHE A 7 41.39 -13.54 9.74
CA PHE A 7 40.94 -12.17 9.56
C PHE A 7 42.04 -11.23 9.07
N ASP A 8 43.25 -11.31 9.65
CA ASP A 8 44.40 -10.51 9.20
C ASP A 8 44.78 -10.86 7.75
N ALA A 9 44.75 -12.16 7.42
CA ALA A 9 45.01 -12.60 6.06
C ALA A 9 43.94 -12.12 5.06
N ALA A 10 42.67 -12.07 5.48
CA ALA A 10 41.57 -11.56 4.65
C ALA A 10 41.70 -10.05 4.42
N ILE A 11 42.02 -9.28 5.47
CA ILE A 11 42.27 -7.84 5.37
C ILE A 11 43.52 -7.56 4.51
N GLU A 12 44.60 -8.32 4.69
CA GLU A 12 45.82 -8.18 3.89
C GLU A 12 45.51 -8.40 2.39
N LYS A 13 44.74 -9.45 2.08
CA LYS A 13 44.34 -9.79 0.71
C LYS A 13 43.40 -8.73 0.13
N LEU A 14 42.47 -8.21 0.92
CA LEU A 14 41.56 -7.13 0.52
C LEU A 14 42.34 -5.84 0.23
N SER A 15 43.22 -5.42 1.15
CA SER A 15 44.05 -4.21 1.01
C SER A 15 44.94 -4.27 -0.23
N ARG A 16 45.62 -5.40 -0.48
CA ARG A 16 46.42 -5.61 -1.70
C ARG A 16 45.56 -5.58 -2.97
N ARG A 17 44.36 -6.18 -2.93
CA ARG A 17 43.47 -6.24 -4.09
C ARG A 17 42.87 -4.88 -4.42
N THR A 18 42.55 -4.09 -3.39
CA THR A 18 42.10 -2.69 -3.53
C THR A 18 43.24 -1.86 -4.11
N ALA A 19 44.42 -1.86 -3.51
CA ALA A 19 45.58 -1.12 -4.01
C ALA A 19 45.94 -1.44 -5.48
N ASN A 20 45.83 -2.72 -5.89
CA ASN A 20 46.15 -3.15 -7.25
C ASN A 20 45.03 -2.93 -8.27
N LYS A 21 43.76 -2.81 -7.84
CA LYS A 21 42.60 -2.72 -8.76
C LYS A 21 41.85 -1.39 -8.71
N THR A 22 42.06 -0.55 -7.70
CA THR A 22 41.39 0.75 -7.58
C THR A 22 42.36 1.88 -7.93
N GLY A 23 42.29 2.38 -9.16
CA GLY A 23 42.92 3.66 -9.53
C GLY A 23 42.04 4.84 -9.10
N ARG A 24 42.67 5.97 -8.72
CA ARG A 24 41.97 7.21 -8.28
C ARG A 24 40.85 7.63 -9.23
N ARG A 25 41.08 7.54 -10.55
CA ARG A 25 40.09 7.93 -11.59
C ARG A 25 38.91 6.96 -11.69
N GLY A 26 39.15 5.66 -11.53
CA GLY A 26 38.09 4.64 -11.58
C GLY A 26 37.22 4.64 -10.32
N PHE A 27 37.80 4.95 -9.16
CA PHE A 27 37.05 5.10 -7.91
C PHE A 27 36.13 6.31 -7.95
N VAL A 28 36.65 7.49 -8.33
CA VAL A 28 35.85 8.73 -8.43
C VAL A 28 34.72 8.58 -9.46
N GLY A 29 35.00 7.97 -10.62
CA GLY A 29 33.99 7.71 -11.64
C GLY A 29 32.85 6.80 -11.16
N LYS A 30 33.17 5.71 -10.45
CA LYS A 30 32.14 4.80 -9.90
C LYS A 30 31.33 5.43 -8.78
N LEU A 31 31.99 6.16 -7.88
CA LEU A 31 31.32 6.86 -6.78
C LEU A 31 30.37 7.94 -7.32
N GLY A 32 30.83 8.72 -8.31
CA GLY A 32 30.00 9.71 -9.00
C GLY A 32 28.83 9.08 -9.74
N GLY A 33 29.05 7.95 -10.43
CA GLY A 33 28.00 7.20 -11.11
C GLY A 33 26.92 6.69 -10.15
N ILE A 34 27.30 6.19 -8.97
CA ILE A 34 26.35 5.75 -7.94
C ILE A 34 25.57 6.95 -7.39
N LEU A 35 26.24 8.06 -7.07
CA LEU A 35 25.59 9.27 -6.54
C LEU A 35 24.54 9.82 -7.51
N VAL A 36 24.88 9.93 -8.80
CA VAL A 36 23.94 10.39 -9.85
C VAL A 36 22.86 9.34 -10.11
N GLY A 37 23.19 8.04 -10.07
CA GLY A 37 22.19 6.98 -10.22
C GLY A 37 21.15 6.98 -9.08
N ALA A 38 21.59 7.28 -7.85
CA ALA A 38 20.71 7.29 -6.69
C ALA A 38 19.68 8.43 -6.73
N THR A 39 19.99 9.57 -7.33
CA THR A 39 19.02 10.68 -7.47
C THR A 39 17.93 10.38 -8.50
N LEU A 40 18.14 9.41 -9.40
CA LEU A 40 17.16 8.97 -10.39
C LEU A 40 16.22 7.87 -9.86
N LEU A 41 16.54 7.22 -8.72
CA LEU A 41 15.67 6.22 -8.08
C LEU A 41 14.22 6.68 -7.87
N PRO A 42 13.90 7.89 -7.38
CA PRO A 42 12.51 8.32 -7.21
C PRO A 42 11.77 8.58 -8.53
N LEU A 43 12.48 8.66 -9.67
CA LEU A 43 11.86 8.80 -11.00
C LEU A 43 11.49 7.44 -11.61
N LEU A 44 11.97 6.33 -11.04
CA LEU A 44 11.59 5.01 -11.50
C LEU A 44 10.11 4.76 -11.18
N PRO A 45 9.35 4.15 -12.11
CA PRO A 45 7.97 3.78 -11.86
C PRO A 45 7.89 2.87 -10.63
N VAL A 46 7.11 3.29 -9.64
CA VAL A 46 6.80 2.43 -8.48
C VAL A 46 5.73 1.44 -8.93
N ASP A 47 6.10 0.19 -9.18
CA ASP A 47 5.14 -0.88 -9.43
C ASP A 47 4.46 -1.28 -8.11
N ARG A 48 3.25 -0.77 -7.89
CA ARG A 48 2.42 -1.11 -6.72
C ARG A 48 1.66 -2.43 -6.90
N ARG A 49 1.66 -3.03 -8.11
CA ARG A 49 0.88 -4.23 -8.41
C ARG A 49 1.44 -5.48 -7.74
N GLY A 50 2.77 -5.54 -7.55
CA GLY A 50 3.42 -6.67 -6.89
C GLY A 50 3.07 -6.81 -5.40
N ARG A 51 2.87 -5.70 -4.68
CA ARG A 51 2.63 -5.73 -3.21
C ARG A 51 1.17 -5.87 -2.81
N LEU A 52 0.22 -5.67 -3.73
CA LEU A 52 -1.21 -5.86 -3.46
C LEU A 52 -1.61 -7.35 -3.43
N LYS A 53 -0.85 -8.23 -4.08
CA LYS A 53 -1.04 -9.69 -3.99
C LYS A 53 -0.50 -10.31 -2.68
N GLU A 54 0.37 -9.59 -1.97
CA GLU A 54 1.03 -10.04 -0.73
C GLU A 54 0.47 -9.33 0.51
N ALA A 55 -0.72 -8.75 0.43
CA ALA A 55 -1.47 -8.37 1.62
C ALA A 55 -1.98 -9.66 2.29
N HIS A 56 -1.10 -10.32 3.04
CA HIS A 56 -1.48 -11.36 3.98
C HIS A 56 -2.33 -10.71 5.08
N ALA A 57 -3.65 -10.68 4.89
CA ALA A 57 -4.55 -10.60 6.02
C ALA A 57 -4.17 -11.76 6.95
N ALA A 58 -3.84 -11.45 8.21
CA ALA A 58 -3.46 -12.48 9.17
C ALA A 58 -4.58 -13.52 9.24
N ASP A 59 -4.20 -14.78 8.95
CA ASP A 59 -5.08 -15.92 9.07
C ASP A 59 -5.49 -16.05 10.55
N ALA A 60 -6.75 -15.73 10.83
CA ALA A 60 -7.36 -15.80 12.16
C ALA A 60 -7.76 -17.24 12.56
N SER A 61 -7.15 -18.26 11.96
CA SER A 61 -7.48 -19.69 12.16
C SER A 61 -7.29 -20.24 13.58
N ASN A 62 -6.74 -19.48 14.54
CA ASN A 62 -6.43 -19.97 15.88
C ASN A 62 -7.02 -19.14 17.03
N LEU A 63 -8.06 -18.35 16.77
CA LEU A 63 -8.86 -17.75 17.82
C LEU A 63 -10.30 -18.24 17.65
N ASP A 64 -10.92 -18.77 18.71
CA ASP A 64 -12.35 -19.16 18.80
C ASP A 64 -13.33 -17.96 18.61
N LEU A 65 -12.88 -16.90 17.92
CA LEU A 65 -13.64 -15.78 17.39
C LEU A 65 -13.57 -15.81 15.86
N ALA A 66 -13.79 -16.95 15.23
CA ALA A 66 -13.93 -17.05 13.78
C ALA A 66 -15.21 -16.32 13.34
N ARG A 67 -15.19 -14.98 13.38
CA ARG A 67 -16.07 -14.15 12.57
C ARG A 67 -15.71 -14.53 11.14
N GLU A 68 -16.70 -15.05 10.42
CA GLU A 68 -16.62 -15.24 8.99
C GLU A 68 -15.99 -13.97 8.40
N GLY A 69 -14.90 -14.12 7.63
CA GLY A 69 -14.23 -12.99 7.01
C GLY A 69 -15.23 -12.23 6.13
N TRP A 70 -15.03 -10.93 5.95
CA TRP A 70 -15.91 -10.13 5.09
C TRP A 70 -15.89 -10.66 3.64
N ILE A 71 -17.06 -10.97 3.09
CA ILE A 71 -17.24 -11.53 1.74
C ILE A 71 -17.82 -10.44 0.82
N PRO A 72 -17.04 -9.87 -0.12
CA PRO A 72 -17.55 -8.83 -1.03
C PRO A 72 -18.50 -9.37 -2.10
N GLN A 73 -19.46 -8.53 -2.50
CA GLN A 73 -20.30 -8.69 -3.71
C GLN A 73 -20.26 -7.45 -4.62
N ASP A 74 -20.69 -7.59 -5.88
CA ASP A 74 -20.70 -6.50 -6.91
C ASP A 74 -22.06 -6.37 -7.63
N GLN A 75 -23.15 -6.60 -6.92
CA GLN A 75 -24.52 -6.58 -7.44
C GLN A 75 -25.40 -5.50 -6.81
N ASP A 76 -25.27 -5.25 -5.51
CA ASP A 76 -26.12 -4.30 -4.76
C ASP A 76 -25.29 -3.26 -4.02
N PRO A 77 -25.22 -2.01 -4.52
CA PRO A 77 -24.48 -0.92 -3.87
C PRO A 77 -25.07 -0.42 -2.54
N GLN A 78 -26.30 -0.80 -2.18
CA GLN A 78 -26.96 -0.39 -0.94
C GLN A 78 -26.67 -1.35 0.23
N SER A 79 -26.15 -2.53 -0.05
CA SER A 79 -25.78 -3.52 0.96
C SER A 79 -24.37 -3.28 1.51
N CYS A 80 -24.15 -3.57 2.80
CA CYS A 80 -22.88 -3.36 3.50
C CYS A 80 -21.74 -4.27 2.99
N ASP A 81 -22.09 -5.36 2.31
CA ASP A 81 -21.14 -6.29 1.68
C ASP A 81 -20.76 -5.90 0.24
N TYR A 82 -21.28 -4.78 -0.27
CA TYR A 82 -20.84 -4.26 -1.57
C TYR A 82 -19.34 -3.99 -1.54
N TRP A 83 -18.64 -4.40 -2.59
CA TRP A 83 -17.18 -4.49 -2.53
C TRP A 83 -16.47 -3.16 -2.27
N ARG A 84 -17.06 -2.03 -2.66
CA ARG A 84 -16.48 -0.70 -2.40
C ARG A 84 -16.69 -0.22 -0.97
N HIS A 85 -17.48 -0.93 -0.16
CA HIS A 85 -17.80 -0.60 1.22
C HIS A 85 -16.94 -1.37 2.23
N CYS A 86 -15.84 -1.99 1.77
CA CYS A 86 -14.99 -2.87 2.59
C CYS A 86 -14.44 -2.24 3.88
N SER A 87 -14.46 -0.92 3.96
CA SER A 87 -14.06 -0.13 5.11
C SER A 87 -14.91 1.13 5.17
N ILE A 88 -16.22 1.03 4.98
CA ILE A 88 -17.15 2.13 5.27
C ILE A 88 -17.46 2.15 6.78
N ASP A 89 -17.67 3.33 7.33
CA ASP A 89 -18.23 3.53 8.67
C ASP A 89 -19.28 4.64 8.57
N GLY A 90 -20.53 4.35 8.92
CA GLY A 90 -21.66 5.26 8.79
C GLY A 90 -22.78 4.72 7.89
N ASN A 91 -23.32 5.58 7.01
CA ASN A 91 -24.47 5.26 6.16
C ASN A 91 -24.12 5.38 4.67
N VAL A 92 -24.66 4.48 3.85
CA VAL A 92 -24.51 4.56 2.39
C VAL A 92 -25.33 5.71 1.82
N CYS A 93 -24.67 6.66 1.15
CA CYS A 93 -25.31 7.87 0.60
C CYS A 93 -26.41 7.58 -0.44
N ASP A 94 -26.31 6.46 -1.15
CA ASP A 94 -27.29 5.98 -2.13
C ASP A 94 -28.67 5.74 -1.49
N CYS A 95 -28.72 5.38 -0.21
CA CYS A 95 -29.96 5.20 0.55
C CYS A 95 -30.56 6.52 1.07
N CYS A 96 -29.87 7.64 0.84
CA CYS A 96 -30.18 8.93 1.45
C CYS A 96 -30.50 10.01 0.40
N GLY A 97 -30.79 9.61 -0.85
CA GLY A 97 -31.04 10.51 -1.98
C GLY A 97 -29.78 11.02 -2.68
N GLY A 98 -28.61 10.47 -2.35
CA GLY A 98 -27.38 10.62 -3.12
C GLY A 98 -27.23 9.50 -4.14
N THR A 99 -25.99 9.23 -4.54
CA THR A 99 -25.61 8.02 -5.27
C THR A 99 -24.37 7.40 -4.63
N LEU A 100 -23.91 6.25 -5.13
CA LEU A 100 -22.62 5.65 -4.75
C LEU A 100 -21.42 6.65 -4.76
N THR A 101 -21.45 7.68 -5.61
CA THR A 101 -20.35 8.65 -5.76
C THR A 101 -20.78 10.11 -5.70
N SER A 102 -22.03 10.40 -5.33
CA SER A 102 -22.56 11.77 -5.25
C SER A 102 -23.32 11.99 -3.96
N CYS A 103 -23.13 13.17 -3.36
CA CYS A 103 -23.78 13.51 -2.11
C CYS A 103 -25.28 13.81 -2.29
N PRO A 104 -26.11 13.50 -1.28
CA PRO A 104 -27.51 13.90 -1.26
C PRO A 104 -27.71 15.42 -1.36
N PRO A 105 -28.82 15.90 -1.97
CA PRO A 105 -29.12 17.32 -2.05
C PRO A 105 -29.10 18.05 -0.70
N GLY A 106 -28.44 19.20 -0.67
CA GLY A 106 -28.31 20.04 0.53
C GLY A 106 -27.31 19.53 1.58
N THR A 107 -26.52 18.51 1.25
CA THR A 107 -25.30 18.17 2.00
C THR A 107 -24.07 18.73 1.27
N SER A 108 -22.94 18.78 1.94
CA SER A 108 -21.66 19.23 1.40
C SER A 108 -20.65 18.09 1.42
N LEU A 109 -19.99 17.86 0.29
CA LEU A 109 -18.97 16.83 0.16
C LEU A 109 -17.69 17.22 0.92
N SER A 110 -17.24 16.35 1.83
CA SER A 110 -16.02 16.57 2.62
C SER A 110 -14.78 16.66 1.72
N PRO A 111 -13.86 17.64 1.90
CA PRO A 111 -12.64 17.73 1.10
C PRO A 111 -11.60 16.65 1.45
N SER A 112 -11.76 15.97 2.58
CA SER A 112 -10.89 14.92 3.08
C SER A 112 -11.57 13.56 3.12
N SER A 113 -10.77 12.49 3.09
CA SER A 113 -11.22 11.09 3.17
C SER A 113 -10.16 10.21 3.82
N TRP A 114 -10.57 9.17 4.52
CA TRP A 114 -9.74 7.98 4.66
C TRP A 114 -9.79 7.13 3.38
N VAL A 115 -8.81 6.24 3.21
CA VAL A 115 -8.72 5.37 2.04
C VAL A 115 -8.53 3.93 2.46
N ALA A 116 -9.12 3.00 1.70
CA ALA A 116 -8.87 1.57 1.84
C ALA A 116 -8.63 0.91 0.48
N SER A 117 -7.94 -0.23 0.50
CA SER A 117 -7.77 -1.07 -0.69
C SER A 117 -8.84 -2.16 -0.65
N CYS A 118 -9.85 -2.07 -1.53
CA CYS A 118 -10.96 -3.02 -1.58
C CYS A 118 -10.84 -3.93 -2.81
N TYR A 119 -11.08 -5.23 -2.61
CA TYR A 119 -11.06 -6.23 -3.66
C TYR A 119 -12.41 -6.28 -4.38
N ASN A 120 -12.41 -6.16 -5.71
CA ASN A 120 -13.59 -6.32 -6.55
C ASN A 120 -13.73 -7.79 -7.00
N PRO A 121 -14.78 -8.53 -6.59
CA PRO A 121 -14.98 -9.91 -7.02
C PRO A 121 -15.35 -10.05 -8.50
N GLY A 122 -15.83 -8.98 -9.15
CA GLY A 122 -16.24 -8.99 -10.56
C GLY A 122 -15.07 -9.08 -11.55
N ASP A 123 -13.95 -8.40 -11.27
CA ASP A 123 -12.77 -8.36 -12.13
C ASP A 123 -11.47 -8.86 -11.45
N GLN A 124 -11.58 -9.27 -10.18
CA GLN A 124 -10.49 -9.80 -9.37
C GLN A 124 -9.32 -8.81 -9.18
N GLN A 125 -9.59 -7.51 -9.25
CA GLN A 125 -8.61 -6.47 -8.99
C GLN A 125 -8.88 -5.77 -7.65
N THR A 126 -7.83 -5.18 -7.08
CA THR A 126 -7.94 -4.37 -5.88
C THR A 126 -7.86 -2.90 -6.25
N TYR A 127 -8.85 -2.12 -5.80
CA TYR A 127 -8.95 -0.69 -6.05
C TYR A 127 -8.78 0.11 -4.77
N LEU A 128 -8.26 1.33 -4.91
CA LEU A 128 -8.20 2.29 -3.82
C LEU A 128 -9.52 3.06 -3.77
N ILE A 129 -10.25 2.94 -2.67
CA ILE A 129 -11.50 3.66 -2.42
C ILE A 129 -11.20 4.79 -1.45
N ALA A 130 -11.63 6.01 -1.80
CA ALA A 130 -11.56 7.18 -0.93
C ALA A 130 -12.97 7.49 -0.40
N TYR A 131 -13.23 7.14 0.86
CA TYR A 131 -14.56 7.37 1.45
C TYR A 131 -14.63 8.82 1.92
N ARG A 132 -15.45 9.59 1.21
CA ARG A 132 -15.71 11.00 1.51
C ARG A 132 -17.11 11.13 2.09
N ASP A 133 -17.20 11.77 3.24
CA ASP A 133 -18.48 11.99 3.89
C ASP A 133 -19.28 13.09 3.19
N CYS A 134 -20.60 12.98 3.32
CA CYS A 134 -21.54 14.05 2.98
C CYS A 134 -22.02 14.71 4.27
N CYS A 135 -21.60 15.96 4.48
CA CYS A 135 -21.74 16.67 5.75
C CYS A 135 -22.80 17.78 5.68
N GLY A 136 -23.05 18.46 6.80
CA GLY A 136 -23.94 19.63 6.87
C GLY A 136 -25.43 19.31 7.10
N LYS A 137 -25.76 18.03 7.30
CA LYS A 137 -27.06 17.55 7.79
C LYS A 137 -26.87 16.49 8.87
N GLN A 138 -27.94 16.14 9.56
CA GLN A 138 -27.99 15.03 10.51
C GLN A 138 -27.73 13.67 9.81
N THR A 139 -27.28 12.68 10.58
CA THR A 139 -27.07 11.30 10.12
C THR A 139 -28.33 10.75 9.43
N CYS A 140 -28.13 10.03 8.33
CA CYS A 140 -29.22 9.54 7.50
C CYS A 140 -30.03 8.41 8.15
N GLY A 141 -29.37 7.46 8.84
CA GLY A 141 -30.03 6.36 9.52
C GLY A 141 -30.59 5.26 8.60
N GLN A 142 -30.22 5.24 7.33
CA GLN A 142 -30.53 4.19 6.36
C GLN A 142 -29.24 3.47 5.94
N CYS A 143 -29.31 2.16 5.68
CA CYS A 143 -28.17 1.35 5.19
C CYS A 143 -26.89 1.58 6.01
N ALA A 144 -26.96 1.22 7.31
CA ALA A 144 -25.85 1.28 8.27
C ALA A 144 -25.21 -0.10 8.43
#